data_AF-A0A368Q8X6-F1
#
_entry.id   AF-A0A368Q8X6-F1
#
_cell.length_a   1.000
_cell.length_b   1.000
_cell.length_c   1.000
_cell.angle_alpha   90.00
_cell.angle_beta   90.00
_cell.angle_gamma   90.00
#
_symmetry.space_group_name_H-M   'P 1'
#
loop_
_entity.id
_entity.type
_entity.pdbx_description
1 polymer ?
#
loop_
_entity_poly.entity_id
_entity_poly.type
_entity_poly.pdbx_seq_one_letter_code
_entity_poly.pdbx_strand_id
1 'polypeptide(L)'
;MMTTKFMDFDPEEHRRSMDRLLKESGGTKGYIGHVTLGPAIVEARPAAPPRTVKVPDPLCAPAGFDAGAGESWGIRPSPFEMQSYEAEALLEKIHRCHLDALAAMGKESVRMHARGMVFAGYAYGMLDDPVSNIVANALWYDLMFPPPSCENQVKMLSAKAIFRMAWRSRNALFVFMRHYAPFLGTQEILSCLLQADGNLQQAIRLLSVPDKGFGQQVGAFRAAIKAVDLPNEMVREAHLSFVASYGSARALLLSNRNLFSPSVLRCLNQN
;
A
#
# COMPACT_ATOMS: atom_id res chain seq x y z
N MET A 1 26.58 18.07 20.67
CA MET A 1 26.70 17.55 19.29
C MET A 1 26.69 16.03 19.38
N MET A 2 25.51 15.40 19.31
CA MET A 2 25.38 13.94 19.33
C MET A 2 25.03 13.49 17.93
N THR A 3 26.00 12.90 17.24
CA THR A 3 25.83 12.20 15.97
C THR A 3 25.09 10.90 16.22
N THR A 4 23.79 10.88 15.95
CA THR A 4 23.05 9.64 15.73
C THR A 4 23.61 8.97 14.48
N LYS A 5 24.33 7.86 14.66
CA LYS A 5 24.75 7.01 13.54
C LYS A 5 23.50 6.46 12.88
N PHE A 6 23.25 6.91 11.65
CA PHE A 6 22.29 6.30 10.75
C PHE A 6 22.69 4.83 10.57
N MET A 7 21.76 3.92 10.86
CA MET A 7 21.92 2.54 10.39
C MET A 7 21.62 2.56 8.91
N ASP A 8 22.68 2.41 8.10
CA ASP A 8 22.55 2.12 6.68
C ASP A 8 21.69 0.87 6.54
N PHE A 9 20.54 1.00 5.88
CA PHE A 9 19.69 -0.14 5.56
C PHE A 9 20.45 -1.02 4.57
N ASP A 10 20.99 -2.15 5.03
CA ASP A 10 21.55 -3.20 4.18
C ASP A 10 20.42 -4.16 3.77
N PRO A 11 19.99 -4.14 2.48
CA PRO A 11 18.96 -5.05 1.98
C PRO A 11 19.34 -6.52 2.14
N GLU A 12 20.64 -6.84 2.16
CA GLU A 12 21.14 -8.19 2.30
C GLU A 12 21.17 -8.66 3.74
N GLU A 13 21.43 -7.77 4.70
CA GLU A 13 21.30 -8.07 6.12
C GLU A 13 19.82 -8.25 6.51
N HIS A 14 18.93 -7.43 5.96
CA HIS A 14 17.49 -7.58 6.15
C HIS A 14 17.00 -8.90 5.53
N ARG A 15 17.40 -9.23 4.30
CA ARG A 15 17.09 -10.51 3.65
C ARG A 15 17.62 -11.72 4.44
N ARG A 16 18.87 -11.69 4.90
CA ARG A 16 19.46 -12.77 5.73
C ARG A 16 18.74 -12.92 7.08
N SER A 17 18.28 -11.82 7.66
CA SER A 17 17.50 -11.85 8.90
C SER A 17 16.12 -12.46 8.67
N MET A 18 15.47 -12.15 7.54
CA MET A 18 14.24 -12.81 7.11
C MET A 18 14.45 -14.31 6.85
N ASP A 19 15.54 -14.71 6.19
CA ASP A 19 15.86 -16.12 5.93
C ASP A 19 16.09 -16.93 7.21
N ARG A 20 16.70 -16.33 8.24
CA ARG A 20 16.87 -16.96 9.57
C ARG A 20 15.53 -17.18 10.25
N LEU A 21 14.66 -16.17 10.25
CA LEU A 21 13.34 -16.25 10.87
C LEU A 21 12.41 -17.24 10.14
N LEU A 22 12.51 -17.34 8.81
CA LEU A 22 11.78 -18.33 8.01
C LEU A 22 12.21 -19.77 8.31
N LYS A 23 13.49 -19.99 8.66
CA LYS A 23 14.02 -21.28 9.10
C LYS A 23 13.58 -21.64 10.53
N GLU A 24 13.56 -20.67 11.42
CA GLU A 24 13.19 -20.86 12.84
C GLU A 24 11.68 -21.12 13.03
N SER A 25 10.84 -20.58 12.16
CA SER A 25 9.38 -20.75 12.19
C SER A 25 8.86 -22.03 11.52
N GLY A 26 9.75 -22.89 11.02
CA GLY A 26 9.36 -24.20 10.45
C GLY A 26 8.49 -24.12 9.19
N GLY A 27 8.54 -23.00 8.45
CA GLY A 27 7.71 -22.77 7.27
C GLY A 27 8.07 -23.67 6.09
N THR A 28 7.20 -24.64 5.81
CA THR A 28 7.27 -25.51 4.62
C THR A 28 7.26 -24.69 3.33
N LYS A 29 8.08 -25.14 2.36
CA LYS A 29 8.02 -24.77 0.94
C LYS A 29 6.57 -24.73 0.46
N GLY A 30 6.12 -23.58 -0.02
CA GLY A 30 4.98 -23.47 -0.93
C GLY A 30 3.86 -22.60 -0.40
N TYR A 31 3.87 -21.32 -0.78
CA TYR A 31 2.63 -20.55 -0.89
C TYR A 31 2.65 -19.77 -2.21
N ILE A 32 2.28 -20.47 -3.29
CA ILE A 32 1.67 -19.83 -4.45
C ILE A 32 0.25 -19.49 -4.02
N GLY A 33 0.06 -18.27 -3.53
CA GLY A 33 -1.28 -17.72 -3.37
C GLY A 33 -1.85 -17.45 -4.76
N HIS A 34 -2.73 -18.32 -5.25
CA HIS A 34 -3.53 -18.01 -6.43
C HIS A 34 -4.37 -16.76 -6.15
N VAL A 35 -3.95 -15.61 -6.71
CA VAL A 35 -4.86 -14.48 -6.89
C VAL A 35 -5.67 -14.76 -8.15
N THR A 36 -6.96 -15.06 -7.97
CA THR A 36 -7.92 -15.03 -9.07
C THR A 36 -8.08 -13.59 -9.52
N LEU A 37 -7.32 -13.20 -10.54
CA LEU A 37 -7.69 -12.06 -11.38
C LEU A 37 -9.06 -12.41 -11.97
N GLY A 38 -10.10 -11.70 -11.52
CA GLY A 38 -11.44 -11.83 -12.08
C GLY A 38 -11.41 -11.75 -13.61
N PRO A 39 -12.38 -12.37 -14.30
CA PRO A 39 -12.23 -12.79 -15.69
C PRO A 39 -11.79 -11.63 -16.59
N ALA A 40 -10.79 -11.96 -17.39
CA ALA A 40 -10.16 -11.14 -18.40
C ALA A 40 -11.19 -10.45 -19.32
N ILE A 41 -10.88 -9.22 -19.72
CA ILE A 41 -11.41 -8.68 -20.98
C ILE A 41 -10.21 -8.60 -21.93
N VAL A 42 -9.89 -9.75 -22.50
CA VAL A 42 -9.50 -9.82 -23.91
C VAL A 42 -10.82 -10.02 -24.62
N GLU A 43 -11.31 -9.00 -25.33
CA GLU A 43 -12.35 -9.23 -26.33
C GLU A 43 -11.73 -10.07 -27.45
N ALA A 44 -11.94 -11.38 -27.37
CA ALA A 44 -11.97 -12.28 -28.51
C ALA A 44 -13.09 -13.29 -28.25
N ARG A 45 -14.12 -13.26 -29.11
CA ARG A 45 -15.34 -14.08 -29.09
C ARG A 45 -15.03 -15.56 -29.44
N PRO A 46 -15.97 -16.52 -29.33
CA PRO A 46 -16.17 -17.41 -28.18
C PRO A 46 -15.99 -18.89 -28.53
N ALA A 47 -15.52 -19.73 -27.59
CA ALA A 47 -15.70 -21.20 -27.69
C ALA A 47 -15.54 -21.92 -26.34
N ALA A 48 -16.38 -21.63 -25.36
CA ALA A 48 -16.76 -22.59 -24.30
C ALA A 48 -17.90 -22.01 -23.45
N PRO A 49 -18.89 -22.81 -23.02
CA PRO A 49 -19.94 -22.32 -22.14
C PRO A 49 -19.33 -21.96 -20.77
N PRO A 50 -19.70 -20.81 -20.17
CA PRO A 50 -19.21 -20.44 -18.86
C PRO A 50 -19.70 -21.47 -17.84
N ARG A 51 -18.77 -22.10 -17.13
CA ARG A 51 -19.09 -22.96 -15.98
C ARG A 51 -19.59 -22.07 -14.85
N THR A 52 -20.91 -22.05 -14.67
CA THR A 52 -21.58 -21.38 -13.56
C THR A 52 -21.25 -22.14 -12.27
N VAL A 53 -20.43 -21.55 -11.41
CA VAL A 53 -20.28 -21.99 -10.01
C VAL A 53 -21.03 -20.97 -9.16
N LYS A 54 -22.04 -21.44 -8.41
CA LYS A 54 -22.73 -20.61 -7.42
C LYS A 54 -21.74 -20.21 -6.34
N VAL A 55 -21.54 -18.91 -6.17
CA VAL A 55 -20.83 -18.31 -5.03
C VAL A 55 -21.90 -17.83 -4.05
N PRO A 56 -21.78 -18.08 -2.74
CA PRO A 56 -22.67 -17.49 -1.75
C PRO A 56 -22.56 -15.96 -1.76
N ASP A 57 -23.69 -15.28 -1.56
CA ASP A 57 -23.76 -13.81 -1.52
C ASP A 57 -22.79 -13.22 -0.48
N PRO A 58 -22.22 -12.02 -0.72
CA PRO A 58 -21.23 -11.39 0.17
C PRO A 58 -21.79 -10.89 1.51
N LEU A 59 -23.00 -11.31 1.89
CA LEU A 59 -23.72 -10.84 3.06
C LEU A 59 -24.23 -12.03 3.87
N CYS A 60 -23.36 -12.62 4.67
CA CYS A 60 -23.70 -13.18 5.98
C CYS A 60 -22.40 -13.60 6.67
N ALA A 61 -22.10 -12.98 7.81
CA ALA A 61 -21.13 -13.54 8.75
C ALA A 61 -21.67 -14.89 9.25
N PRO A 62 -20.85 -15.95 9.38
CA PRO A 62 -21.30 -17.15 10.05
C PRO A 62 -21.63 -16.80 11.50
N ALA A 63 -22.87 -17.08 11.91
CA ALA A 63 -23.27 -17.06 13.29
C ALA A 63 -22.43 -18.09 14.06
N GLY A 64 -21.79 -17.64 15.15
CA GLY A 64 -21.05 -18.52 16.06
C GLY A 64 -19.53 -18.35 16.00
N PHE A 65 -19.05 -17.17 16.39
CA PHE A 65 -17.75 -17.08 17.05
C PHE A 65 -17.92 -16.17 18.26
N ASP A 66 -17.73 -16.77 19.44
CA ASP A 66 -17.92 -16.10 20.72
C ASP A 66 -17.09 -14.83 20.81
N ALA A 67 -17.73 -13.79 21.31
CA ALA A 67 -17.14 -12.51 21.65
C ALA A 67 -16.14 -12.70 22.81
N GLY A 68 -14.92 -13.09 22.47
CA GLY A 68 -13.76 -12.90 23.33
C GLY A 68 -13.36 -11.44 23.31
N ALA A 69 -13.58 -10.75 24.42
CA ALA A 69 -13.11 -9.39 24.65
C ALA A 69 -11.59 -9.28 24.40
N GLY A 70 -11.20 -8.47 23.41
CA GLY A 70 -9.80 -8.22 23.06
C GLY A 70 -9.65 -7.30 21.86
N GLU A 71 -9.44 -6.00 22.15
CA GLU A 71 -8.87 -4.96 21.28
C GLU A 71 -9.64 -4.53 20.01
N SER A 72 -10.53 -3.56 20.23
CA SER A 72 -11.19 -2.73 19.22
C SER A 72 -10.22 -1.77 18.49
N TRP A 73 -9.36 -2.26 17.60
CA TRP A 73 -8.62 -1.39 16.67
C TRP A 73 -8.51 -2.02 15.27
N GLY A 74 -9.56 -1.79 14.48
CA GLY A 74 -9.65 -2.21 13.09
C GLY A 74 -10.94 -1.75 12.41
N ILE A 75 -11.36 -0.50 12.63
CA ILE A 75 -12.56 0.02 11.97
C ILE A 75 -12.20 0.35 10.52
N ARG A 76 -12.56 -0.54 9.59
CA ARG A 76 -12.67 -0.16 8.19
C ARG A 76 -13.70 0.98 8.08
N PRO A 77 -13.45 2.00 7.25
CA PRO A 77 -14.45 3.04 7.04
C PRO A 77 -15.76 2.39 6.59
N SER A 78 -16.88 2.80 7.19
CA SER A 78 -18.17 2.32 6.74
C SER A 78 -18.40 2.75 5.28
N PRO A 79 -19.11 1.96 4.45
CA PRO A 79 -19.41 2.35 3.08
C PRO A 79 -20.07 3.72 2.98
N PHE A 80 -20.84 4.13 4.00
CA PHE A 80 -21.53 5.42 4.06
C PHE A 80 -20.58 6.60 4.31
N GLU A 81 -19.58 6.44 5.18
CA GLU A 81 -18.55 7.46 5.45
C GLU A 81 -17.71 7.81 4.21
N MET A 82 -17.63 6.89 3.24
CA MET A 82 -16.80 7.02 2.04
C MET A 82 -17.59 7.36 0.77
N GLN A 83 -18.86 7.74 0.89
CA GLN A 83 -19.75 8.15 -0.20
C GLN A 83 -19.87 9.68 -0.36
N SER A 84 -18.98 10.47 0.23
CA SER A 84 -19.00 11.93 0.10
C SER A 84 -18.29 12.43 -1.17
N TYR A 85 -18.56 13.68 -1.55
CA TYR A 85 -17.89 14.33 -2.67
C TYR A 85 -16.37 14.38 -2.46
N GLU A 86 -15.92 14.69 -1.25
CA GLU A 86 -14.50 14.75 -0.88
C GLU A 86 -13.84 13.38 -1.00
N ALA A 87 -14.54 12.31 -0.61
CA ALA A 87 -14.04 10.95 -0.75
C ALA A 87 -13.80 10.62 -2.24
N GLU A 88 -14.75 10.93 -3.11
CA GLU A 88 -14.63 10.68 -4.56
C GLU A 88 -13.57 11.57 -5.21
N ALA A 89 -13.51 12.86 -4.87
CA ALA A 89 -12.46 13.77 -5.34
C ALA A 89 -11.06 13.31 -4.91
N LEU A 90 -10.92 12.83 -3.66
CA LEU A 90 -9.66 12.27 -3.17
C LEU A 90 -9.29 10.98 -3.91
N LEU A 91 -10.27 10.13 -4.24
CA LEU A 91 -10.03 8.92 -5.05
C LEU A 91 -9.52 9.28 -6.43
N GLU A 92 -10.09 10.29 -7.08
CA GLU A 92 -9.64 10.77 -8.38
C GLU A 92 -8.18 11.25 -8.33
N LYS A 93 -7.81 12.05 -7.32
CA LYS A 93 -6.43 12.51 -7.12
C LYS A 93 -5.46 11.34 -6.92
N ILE A 94 -5.81 10.38 -6.07
CA ILE A 94 -4.98 9.20 -5.81
C ILE A 94 -4.90 8.31 -7.05
N HIS A 95 -6.00 8.17 -7.81
CA HIS A 95 -6.01 7.44 -9.07
C HIS A 95 -5.04 8.07 -10.08
N ARG A 96 -5.03 9.39 -10.18
CA ARG A 96 -4.03 10.12 -10.98
C ARG A 96 -2.60 9.86 -10.50
N CYS A 97 -2.34 9.84 -9.19
CA CYS A 97 -1.02 9.48 -8.65
C CYS A 97 -0.56 8.07 -9.09
N HIS A 98 -1.48 7.10 -9.16
CA HIS A 98 -1.17 5.77 -9.69
C HIS A 98 -0.84 5.80 -11.18
N LEU A 99 -1.57 6.57 -11.98
CA LEU A 99 -1.25 6.75 -13.40
C LEU A 99 0.11 7.42 -13.59
N ASP A 100 0.40 8.46 -12.79
CA ASP A 100 1.68 9.17 -12.81
C ASP A 100 2.83 8.24 -12.40
N ALA A 101 2.64 7.38 -11.40
CA ALA A 101 3.62 6.37 -10.99
C ALA A 101 3.91 5.35 -12.11
N LEU A 102 2.86 4.86 -12.79
CA LEU A 102 3.00 3.95 -13.92
C LEU A 102 3.72 4.62 -15.10
N ALA A 103 3.39 5.88 -15.40
CA ALA A 103 4.06 6.66 -16.41
C ALA A 103 5.54 6.89 -16.05
N ALA A 104 5.83 7.15 -14.78
CA ALA A 104 7.19 7.31 -14.29
C ALA A 104 8.02 6.03 -14.42
N MET A 105 7.49 4.87 -14.07
CA MET A 105 8.22 3.61 -14.20
C MET A 105 8.45 3.19 -15.66
N GLY A 106 7.54 3.57 -16.56
CA GLY A 106 7.61 3.17 -17.95
C GLY A 106 7.24 1.70 -18.16
N LYS A 107 6.99 1.34 -19.42
CA LYS A 107 6.35 0.07 -19.79
C LYS A 107 7.08 -1.16 -19.24
N GLU A 108 8.38 -1.27 -19.45
CA GLU A 108 9.12 -2.49 -19.09
C GLU A 108 9.27 -2.65 -17.57
N SER A 109 9.53 -1.58 -16.82
CA SER A 109 9.55 -1.63 -15.35
C SER A 109 8.18 -1.96 -14.78
N VAL A 110 7.08 -1.40 -15.32
CA VAL A 110 5.72 -1.78 -14.91
C VAL A 110 5.46 -3.27 -15.14
N ARG A 111 5.95 -3.85 -16.24
CA ARG A 111 5.79 -5.28 -16.51
C ARG A 111 6.57 -6.15 -15.54
N MET A 112 7.80 -5.76 -15.20
CA MET A 112 8.63 -6.47 -14.22
C MET A 112 8.08 -6.34 -12.80
N HIS A 113 7.49 -5.20 -12.46
CA HIS A 113 7.06 -4.86 -11.10
C HIS A 113 5.54 -4.80 -10.90
N ALA A 114 4.78 -5.42 -11.81
CA ALA A 114 3.32 -5.41 -11.75
C ALA A 114 2.77 -6.06 -10.48
N ARG A 115 3.50 -7.05 -9.96
CA ARG A 115 3.14 -7.77 -8.75
C ARG A 115 3.28 -6.85 -7.54
N GLY A 116 4.42 -6.21 -7.35
CA GLY A 116 4.66 -5.21 -6.31
C GLY A 116 3.65 -4.08 -6.37
N MET A 117 3.33 -3.59 -7.57
CA MET A 117 2.30 -2.58 -7.77
C MET A 117 0.94 -3.01 -7.20
N VAL A 118 0.47 -4.20 -7.55
CA VAL A 118 -0.86 -4.67 -7.12
C VAL A 118 -0.92 -5.02 -5.63
N PHE A 119 0.17 -5.54 -5.07
CA PHE A 119 0.17 -6.01 -3.68
C PHE A 119 0.52 -4.92 -2.66
N ALA A 120 1.47 -4.04 -2.98
CA ALA A 120 2.01 -3.08 -2.02
C ALA A 120 2.14 -1.65 -2.55
N GLY A 121 2.06 -1.42 -3.86
CA GLY A 121 2.14 -0.10 -4.48
C GLY A 121 0.98 0.80 -4.06
N TYR A 122 1.06 1.36 -2.85
CA TYR A 122 0.08 2.25 -2.25
C TYR A 122 0.70 3.62 -1.96
N ALA A 123 -0.13 4.65 -1.88
CA ALA A 123 0.32 6.05 -1.79
C ALA A 123 0.82 6.52 -0.40
N TYR A 124 0.78 5.66 0.62
CA TYR A 124 1.24 6.02 1.97
C TYR A 124 2.72 5.71 2.19
N GLY A 125 3.36 6.51 3.03
CA GLY A 125 4.76 6.37 3.41
C GLY A 125 5.32 7.67 3.95
N MET A 126 6.62 7.67 4.28
CA MET A 126 7.31 8.86 4.78
C MET A 126 7.81 9.83 3.70
N LEU A 127 7.77 9.47 2.41
CA LEU A 127 8.20 10.40 1.35
C LEU A 127 7.18 11.52 1.14
N ASP A 128 7.68 12.71 0.80
CA ASP A 128 6.90 13.93 0.52
C ASP A 128 6.22 13.94 -0.86
N ASP A 129 6.07 12.78 -1.49
CA ASP A 129 5.40 12.63 -2.79
C ASP A 129 4.67 11.28 -2.86
N PRO A 130 3.33 11.26 -3.07
CA PRO A 130 2.57 10.02 -3.16
C PRO A 130 3.02 9.14 -4.35
N VAL A 131 3.46 9.73 -5.46
CA VAL A 131 3.97 8.98 -6.62
C VAL A 131 5.23 8.21 -6.25
N SER A 132 6.17 8.87 -5.57
CA SER A 132 7.39 8.25 -5.05
C SER A 132 7.09 7.13 -4.04
N ASN A 133 6.12 7.31 -3.14
CA ASN A 133 5.70 6.25 -2.21
C ASN A 133 5.13 5.02 -2.96
N ILE A 134 4.30 5.23 -3.99
CA ILE A 134 3.75 4.12 -4.80
C ILE A 134 4.89 3.29 -5.43
N VAL A 135 5.84 3.97 -6.07
CA VAL A 135 6.99 3.31 -6.73
C VAL A 135 7.88 2.60 -5.70
N ALA A 136 8.19 3.27 -4.58
CA ALA A 136 9.02 2.71 -3.52
C ALA A 136 8.40 1.45 -2.91
N ASN A 137 7.11 1.50 -2.55
CA ASN A 137 6.40 0.38 -1.95
C ASN A 137 6.27 -0.80 -2.93
N ALA A 138 6.04 -0.53 -4.22
CA ALA A 138 6.00 -1.56 -5.25
C ALA A 138 7.35 -2.28 -5.41
N LEU A 139 8.43 -1.51 -5.53
CA LEU A 139 9.79 -2.08 -5.65
C LEU A 139 10.19 -2.85 -4.41
N TRP A 140 9.89 -2.31 -3.23
CA TRP A 140 10.17 -2.98 -1.96
C TRP A 140 9.53 -4.37 -1.94
N TYR A 141 8.26 -4.49 -2.32
CA TYR A 141 7.57 -5.78 -2.30
C TYR A 141 8.16 -6.79 -3.27
N ASP A 142 8.47 -6.38 -4.50
CA ASP A 142 9.04 -7.31 -5.49
C ASP A 142 10.45 -7.75 -5.15
N LEU A 143 11.25 -6.88 -4.54
CA LEU A 143 12.62 -7.22 -4.12
C LEU A 143 12.63 -8.12 -2.88
N MET A 144 11.70 -7.90 -1.93
CA MET A 144 11.61 -8.70 -0.72
C MET A 144 10.90 -10.04 -0.93
N PHE A 145 9.97 -10.10 -1.89
CA PHE A 145 9.17 -11.29 -2.17
C PHE A 145 9.24 -11.64 -3.65
N PRO A 146 10.40 -11.95 -4.22
CA PRO A 146 10.52 -12.17 -5.66
C PRO A 146 9.60 -13.31 -6.14
N PRO A 147 8.98 -13.17 -7.33
CA PRO A 147 8.11 -14.20 -7.85
C PRO A 147 8.89 -15.50 -8.12
N PRO A 148 8.27 -16.68 -8.02
CA PRO A 148 8.85 -17.91 -8.52
C PRO A 148 9.26 -17.73 -9.98
N SER A 149 10.38 -18.33 -10.38
CA SER A 149 10.99 -18.20 -11.72
C SER A 149 10.09 -18.64 -12.90
N CYS A 150 8.88 -19.11 -12.64
CA CYS A 150 7.87 -19.54 -13.61
C CYS A 150 6.65 -18.61 -13.73
N GLU A 151 6.59 -17.49 -13.01
CA GLU A 151 5.45 -16.57 -13.14
C GLU A 151 5.43 -15.86 -14.51
N ASN A 152 4.27 -15.91 -15.15
CA ASN A 152 4.02 -15.26 -16.44
C ASN A 152 4.26 -13.75 -16.32
N GLN A 153 5.12 -13.21 -17.20
CA GLN A 153 5.33 -11.77 -17.30
C GLN A 153 3.99 -11.05 -17.50
N VAL A 154 3.63 -10.20 -16.54
CA VAL A 154 2.45 -9.34 -16.67
C VAL A 154 2.71 -8.38 -17.83
N LYS A 155 1.81 -8.37 -18.82
CA LYS A 155 1.94 -7.49 -19.99
C LYS A 155 1.46 -6.08 -19.71
N MET A 156 0.41 -5.95 -18.89
CA MET A 156 -0.24 -4.68 -18.58
C MET A 156 -1.12 -4.80 -17.33
N LEU A 157 -1.24 -3.72 -16.56
CA LEU A 157 -2.24 -3.61 -15.51
C LEU A 157 -3.58 -3.16 -16.11
N SER A 158 -4.68 -3.82 -15.73
CA SER A 158 -6.00 -3.40 -16.16
C SER A 158 -6.43 -2.11 -15.44
N ALA A 159 -7.29 -1.31 -16.07
CA ALA A 159 -7.89 -0.14 -15.42
C ALA A 159 -8.56 -0.50 -14.07
N LYS A 160 -9.16 -1.69 -13.98
CA LYS A 160 -9.73 -2.23 -12.73
C LYS A 160 -8.68 -2.53 -11.66
N ALA A 161 -7.47 -2.96 -12.03
CA ALA A 161 -6.38 -3.13 -11.07
C ALA A 161 -5.92 -1.77 -10.53
N ILE A 162 -5.71 -0.79 -11.43
CA ILE A 162 -5.29 0.57 -11.09
C ILE A 162 -6.33 1.24 -10.16
N PHE A 163 -7.62 1.14 -10.50
CA PHE A 163 -8.69 1.64 -9.64
C PHE A 163 -8.69 1.00 -8.24
N ARG A 164 -8.49 -0.32 -8.14
CA ARG A 164 -8.40 -1.00 -6.85
C ARG A 164 -7.20 -0.55 -6.02
N MET A 165 -6.05 -0.31 -6.65
CA MET A 165 -4.87 0.24 -5.98
C MET A 165 -5.15 1.65 -5.44
N ALA A 166 -5.81 2.49 -6.22
CA ALA A 166 -6.21 3.82 -5.80
C ALA A 166 -7.20 3.80 -4.63
N TRP A 167 -8.24 2.94 -4.72
CA TRP A 167 -9.22 2.74 -3.66
C TRP A 167 -8.57 2.30 -2.35
N ARG A 168 -7.69 1.29 -2.39
CA ARG A 168 -6.96 0.81 -1.22
C ARG A 168 -6.04 1.87 -0.64
N SER A 169 -5.37 2.66 -1.48
CA SER A 169 -4.54 3.78 -1.06
C SER A 169 -5.36 4.84 -0.32
N ARG A 170 -6.53 5.23 -0.85
CA ARG A 170 -7.46 6.17 -0.20
C ARG A 170 -7.88 5.67 1.18
N ASN A 171 -8.29 4.40 1.26
CA ASN A 171 -8.70 3.81 2.53
C ASN A 171 -7.56 3.75 3.55
N ALA A 172 -6.35 3.41 3.11
CA ALA A 172 -5.17 3.36 3.96
C ALA A 172 -4.83 4.74 4.54
N LEU A 173 -4.85 5.79 3.70
CA LEU A 173 -4.62 7.17 4.12
C LEU A 173 -5.69 7.65 5.11
N PHE A 174 -6.96 7.35 4.84
CA PHE A 174 -8.05 7.67 5.76
C PHE A 174 -7.89 6.99 7.11
N VAL A 175 -7.62 5.67 7.12
CA VAL A 175 -7.42 4.89 8.35
C VAL A 175 -6.19 5.35 9.11
N PHE A 176 -5.10 5.71 8.41
CA PHE A 176 -3.94 6.35 9.02
C PHE A 176 -4.36 7.62 9.76
N MET A 177 -5.01 8.55 9.06
CA MET A 177 -5.37 9.85 9.62
C MET A 177 -6.35 9.72 10.78
N ARG A 178 -7.30 8.80 10.70
CA ARG A 178 -8.24 8.52 11.80
C ARG A 178 -7.54 7.99 13.04
N HIS A 179 -6.50 7.18 12.87
CA HIS A 179 -5.70 6.69 13.99
C HIS A 179 -4.72 7.76 14.52
N TYR A 180 -4.17 8.59 13.64
CA TYR A 180 -3.20 9.64 13.98
C TYR A 180 -3.85 10.86 14.62
N ALA A 181 -5.04 11.25 14.18
CA ALA A 181 -5.79 12.40 14.65
C ALA A 181 -7.23 11.97 15.01
N PRO A 182 -7.43 11.19 16.10
CA PRO A 182 -8.72 10.59 16.45
C PRO A 182 -9.80 11.61 16.87
N PHE A 183 -9.43 12.87 17.05
CA PHE A 183 -10.34 13.96 17.36
C PHE A 183 -10.98 14.57 16.10
N LEU A 184 -10.47 14.27 14.91
CA LEU A 184 -11.06 14.72 13.65
C LEU A 184 -12.21 13.80 13.25
N GLY A 185 -13.29 14.40 12.77
CA GLY A 185 -14.37 13.71 12.09
C GLY A 185 -13.98 13.23 10.69
N THR A 186 -14.78 12.31 10.14
CA THR A 186 -14.59 11.76 8.79
C THR A 186 -14.42 12.85 7.72
N GLN A 187 -15.27 13.87 7.73
CA GLN A 187 -15.22 14.96 6.74
C GLN A 187 -13.96 15.83 6.86
N GLU A 188 -13.51 16.11 8.07
CA GLU A 188 -12.27 16.87 8.32
C GLU A 188 -11.04 16.08 7.83
N ILE A 189 -11.01 14.77 8.07
CA ILE A 189 -9.94 13.89 7.57
C ILE A 189 -9.90 13.89 6.05
N LEU A 190 -11.05 13.68 5.40
CA LEU A 190 -11.15 13.67 3.93
C LEU A 190 -10.76 15.02 3.34
N SER A 191 -11.22 16.12 3.93
CA SER A 191 -10.89 17.49 3.50
C SER A 191 -9.39 17.76 3.61
N CYS A 192 -8.77 17.37 4.73
CA CYS A 192 -7.34 17.52 4.96
C CYS A 192 -6.51 16.72 3.93
N LEU A 193 -6.86 15.45 3.69
CA LEU A 193 -6.21 14.62 2.68
C LEU A 193 -6.42 15.18 1.26
N LEU A 194 -7.60 15.71 0.96
CA LEU A 194 -7.91 16.31 -0.34
C LEU A 194 -7.12 17.60 -0.57
N GLN A 195 -7.00 18.47 0.45
CA GLN A 195 -6.20 19.70 0.41
C GLN A 195 -4.71 19.40 0.25
N ALA A 196 -4.25 18.26 0.77
CA ALA A 196 -2.89 17.77 0.60
C ALA A 196 -2.66 16.96 -0.69
N ASP A 197 -3.63 16.91 -1.62
CA ASP A 197 -3.53 16.10 -2.86
C ASP A 197 -3.24 14.61 -2.62
N GLY A 198 -3.67 14.04 -1.48
CA GLY A 198 -3.36 12.67 -1.09
C GLY A 198 -1.93 12.46 -0.58
N ASN A 199 -1.14 13.52 -0.42
CA ASN A 199 0.17 13.49 0.22
C ASN A 199 0.03 13.41 1.74
N LEU A 200 0.38 12.25 2.30
CA LEU A 200 0.22 11.99 3.73
C LEU A 200 1.05 12.94 4.61
N GLN A 201 2.31 13.19 4.25
CA GLN A 201 3.18 14.06 5.04
C GLN A 201 2.71 15.51 5.01
N GLN A 202 2.23 15.96 3.86
CA GLN A 202 1.61 17.28 3.74
C GLN A 202 0.31 17.38 4.55
N ALA A 203 -0.54 16.35 4.53
CA ALA A 203 -1.76 16.32 5.33
C ALA A 203 -1.44 16.43 6.82
N ILE A 204 -0.43 15.70 7.32
CA ILE A 204 0.04 15.79 8.70
C ILE A 204 0.52 17.22 9.03
N ARG A 205 1.26 17.87 8.14
CA ARG A 205 1.74 19.25 8.34
C ARG A 205 0.63 20.30 8.37
N LEU A 206 -0.50 20.05 7.70
CA LEU A 206 -1.66 20.94 7.70
C LEU A 206 -2.46 20.87 9.01
N LEU A 207 -2.24 19.86 9.85
CA LEU A 207 -2.94 19.71 11.12
C LEU A 207 -2.40 20.70 12.16
N SER A 208 -3.29 21.52 12.72
CA SER A 208 -3.00 22.33 13.90
C SER A 208 -2.78 21.45 15.12
N VAL A 209 -1.84 21.84 16.01
CA VAL A 209 -1.56 21.09 17.24
C VAL A 209 -2.79 21.16 18.17
N PRO A 210 -3.43 20.03 18.51
CA PRO A 210 -4.58 19.98 19.40
C PRO A 210 -4.13 19.86 20.86
N ASP A 211 -4.98 20.29 21.80
CA ASP A 211 -4.74 20.11 23.24
C ASP A 211 -4.59 18.65 23.66
N LYS A 212 -5.25 17.73 22.95
CA LYS A 212 -5.25 16.27 23.23
C LYS A 212 -4.08 15.52 22.56
N GLY A 213 -3.22 16.21 21.82
CA GLY A 213 -2.10 15.62 21.08
C GLY A 213 -2.50 14.72 19.90
N PHE A 214 -1.50 14.32 19.11
CA PHE A 214 -1.65 13.33 18.03
C PHE A 214 -1.28 11.93 18.51
N GLY A 215 -1.84 10.91 17.85
CA GLY A 215 -1.44 9.52 18.02
C GLY A 215 -0.04 9.25 17.47
N GLN A 216 0.53 8.08 17.80
CA GLN A 216 1.85 7.70 17.26
C GLN A 216 1.76 7.33 15.78
N GLN A 217 2.67 7.88 14.96
CA GLN A 217 2.74 7.59 13.51
C GLN A 217 2.90 6.10 13.21
N VAL A 218 3.72 5.37 13.99
CA VAL A 218 3.92 3.92 13.81
C VAL A 218 2.62 3.15 13.99
N GLY A 219 1.80 3.53 14.99
CA GLY A 219 0.46 2.95 15.19
C GLY A 219 -0.48 3.25 14.02
N ALA A 220 -0.43 4.47 13.48
CA ALA A 220 -1.22 4.86 12.32
C ALA A 220 -0.83 4.11 11.05
N PHE A 221 0.47 3.91 10.79
CA PHE A 221 0.93 3.07 9.67
C PHE A 221 0.48 1.61 9.83
N ARG A 222 0.56 1.06 11.04
CA ARG A 222 0.07 -0.29 11.33
C ARG A 222 -1.43 -0.42 11.01
N ALA A 223 -2.24 0.58 11.38
CA ALA A 223 -3.66 0.62 11.03
C ALA A 223 -3.89 0.70 9.52
N ALA A 224 -3.13 1.54 8.81
CA ALA A 224 -3.20 1.67 7.35
C ALA A 224 -2.84 0.36 6.61
N ILE A 225 -1.80 -0.33 7.08
CA ILE A 225 -1.35 -1.63 6.56
C ILE A 225 -2.41 -2.71 6.76
N LYS A 226 -3.10 -2.72 7.91
CA LYS A 226 -4.25 -3.61 8.14
C LYS A 226 -5.39 -3.30 7.18
N ALA A 227 -5.61 -2.03 6.81
CA ALA A 227 -6.71 -1.62 5.93
C ALA A 227 -6.54 -2.03 4.46
N VAL A 228 -5.31 -2.31 4.00
CA VAL A 228 -5.02 -2.74 2.62
C VAL A 228 -5.00 -4.25 2.42
N ASP A 229 -5.27 -5.03 3.48
CA ASP A 229 -5.29 -6.50 3.48
C ASP A 229 -4.02 -7.15 2.90
N LEU A 230 -2.85 -6.66 3.30
CA LEU A 230 -1.60 -7.31 2.96
C LEU A 230 -1.55 -8.73 3.55
N PRO A 231 -1.08 -9.74 2.78
CA PRO A 231 -1.11 -11.14 3.19
C PRO A 231 -0.07 -11.42 4.29
N ASN A 232 -0.45 -12.22 5.30
CA ASN A 232 0.41 -12.63 6.42
C ASN A 232 0.88 -11.46 7.33
N GLU A 233 1.08 -11.72 8.62
CA GLU A 233 1.64 -10.78 9.58
C GLU A 233 3.08 -10.40 9.29
N MET A 234 3.91 -11.35 8.84
CA MET A 234 5.33 -11.08 8.56
C MET A 234 5.53 -10.01 7.47
N VAL A 235 4.74 -10.07 6.40
CA VAL A 235 4.78 -9.07 5.32
C VAL A 235 4.33 -7.71 5.84
N ARG A 236 3.31 -7.68 6.71
CA ARG A 236 2.79 -6.44 7.31
C ARG A 236 3.84 -5.76 8.20
N GLU A 237 4.56 -6.51 9.03
CA GLU A 237 5.62 -5.96 9.89
C GLU A 237 6.85 -5.50 9.10
N ALA A 238 7.25 -6.25 8.08
CA ALA A 238 8.33 -5.83 7.19
C ALA A 238 7.92 -4.55 6.42
N HIS A 239 6.68 -4.48 5.96
CA HIS A 239 6.17 -3.28 5.28
C HIS A 239 6.13 -2.08 6.24
N LEU A 240 5.70 -2.27 7.49
CA LEU A 240 5.67 -1.23 8.51
C LEU A 240 7.07 -0.63 8.72
N SER A 241 8.08 -1.48 8.86
CA SER A 241 9.48 -1.06 9.03
C SER A 241 9.97 -0.23 7.84
N PHE A 242 9.53 -0.57 6.63
CA PHE A 242 9.88 0.15 5.41
C PHE A 242 9.15 1.49 5.29
N VAL A 243 7.81 1.50 5.36
CA VAL A 243 7.00 2.71 5.09
C VAL A 243 7.16 3.78 6.16
N ALA A 244 7.51 3.39 7.39
CA ALA A 244 7.80 4.32 8.49
C ALA A 244 9.23 4.90 8.43
N SER A 245 10.05 4.51 7.45
CA SER A 245 11.44 4.96 7.29
C SER A 245 11.63 5.74 5.99
N TYR A 246 11.74 7.07 6.10
CA TYR A 246 12.10 7.94 4.97
C TYR A 246 13.42 7.50 4.32
N GLY A 247 14.43 7.21 5.15
CA GLY A 247 15.76 6.82 4.69
C GLY A 247 15.73 5.53 3.86
N SER A 248 14.97 4.52 4.29
CA SER A 248 14.84 3.26 3.56
C SER A 248 14.16 3.45 2.21
N ALA A 249 13.03 4.16 2.16
CA ALA A 249 12.31 4.42 0.91
C ALA A 249 13.15 5.25 -0.07
N ARG A 250 13.83 6.30 0.42
CA ARG A 250 14.71 7.14 -0.39
C ARG A 250 15.92 6.36 -0.92
N ALA A 251 16.61 5.59 -0.06
CA ALA A 251 17.76 4.79 -0.46
C ALA A 251 17.39 3.76 -1.53
N LEU A 252 16.20 3.15 -1.40
CA LEU A 252 15.70 2.19 -2.38
C LEU A 252 15.49 2.84 -3.76
N LEU A 253 14.84 4.01 -3.79
CA LEU A 253 14.62 4.74 -5.05
C LEU A 253 15.93 5.22 -5.69
N LEU A 254 16.88 5.72 -4.89
CA LEU A 254 18.18 6.17 -5.42
C LEU A 254 19.01 5.01 -5.99
N SER A 255 18.98 3.86 -5.32
CA SER A 255 19.69 2.64 -5.78
C SER A 255 19.10 2.07 -7.07
N ASN A 256 17.82 2.33 -7.33
CA ASN A 256 17.08 1.82 -8.48
C ASN A 256 16.68 2.91 -9.48
N ARG A 257 17.35 4.08 -9.44
CA ARG A 257 16.99 5.29 -10.20
C ARG A 257 16.84 5.11 -11.71
N ASN A 258 17.46 4.07 -12.28
CA ASN A 258 17.41 3.79 -13.71
C ASN A 258 16.07 3.13 -14.13
N LEU A 259 15.26 2.66 -13.18
CA LEU A 259 13.99 1.99 -13.44
C LEU A 259 12.81 2.95 -13.65
N PHE A 260 13.01 4.25 -13.41
CA PHE A 260 11.95 5.26 -13.50
C PHE A 260 12.47 6.60 -14.00
N SER A 261 11.55 7.40 -14.52
CA SER A 261 11.77 8.76 -14.97
C SER A 261 12.37 9.63 -13.86
N PRO A 262 13.25 10.60 -14.20
CA PRO A 262 13.80 11.55 -13.24
C PRO A 262 12.75 12.32 -12.43
N SER A 263 11.50 12.39 -12.89
CA SER A 263 10.39 13.04 -12.17
C SER A 263 10.18 12.49 -10.76
N VAL A 264 10.35 11.18 -10.53
CA VAL A 264 10.25 10.54 -9.20
C VAL A 264 11.42 10.98 -8.30
N LEU A 265 12.59 11.20 -8.88
CA LEU A 265 13.80 11.57 -8.14
C LEU A 265 13.81 13.06 -7.74
N ARG A 266 13.08 13.92 -8.48
CA ARG A 266 13.01 15.36 -8.17
C ARG A 266 12.44 15.63 -6.78
N CYS A 267 11.54 14.78 -6.29
CA CYS A 267 10.95 14.88 -4.97
C CYS A 267 11.90 14.42 -3.84
N LEU A 268 12.99 13.70 -4.17
CA LEU A 268 13.95 13.17 -3.18
C LEU A 268 15.11 14.11 -2.85
N ASN A 269 15.21 15.23 -3.57
CA ASN A 269 16.28 16.23 -3.45
C ASN A 269 15.84 17.53 -2.75
N GLN A 270 14.61 17.59 -2.23
CA GLN A 270 14.03 18.81 -1.66
C GLN A 270 14.14 18.95 -0.13
N ASN A 271 14.94 18.11 0.54
CA ASN A 271 15.16 18.17 1.99
C ASN A 271 16.59 18.58 2.33
#